data_AF-A0A645JL53-F1
#
_entry.id   AF-A0A645JL53-F1
#
_cell.length_a   1.000
_cell.length_b   1.000
_cell.length_c   1.000
_cell.angle_alpha   90.00
_cell.angle_beta   90.00
_cell.angle_gamma   90.00
#
_symmetry.space_group_name_H-M   'P 1'
#
loop_
_entity.id
_entity.type
_entity.pdbx_description
1 polymer ?
#
loop_
_entity_poly.entity_id
_entity_poly.type
_entity_poly.pdbx_seq_one_letter_code
_entity_poly.pdbx_strand_id
1 'polypeptide(L)' 'METLQIQELGSVAVNPVEIENILDIKFKPGLYLQIKSFIIGDFGNFCSIYEQKEHIEKTYLKMSGYQL' A
#
# COMPACT_ATOMS: atom_id res chain seq x y z
N MET A 1 9.00 5.81 -3.73
CA MET A 1 8.23 4.65 -4.22
C MET A 1 9.10 3.91 -5.21
N GLU A 2 9.11 2.58 -5.18
CA GLU A 2 9.80 1.83 -6.23
C GLU A 2 9.11 2.08 -7.58
N THR A 3 9.90 2.17 -8.65
CA THR A 3 9.43 2.34 -10.03
C THR A 3 10.05 1.27 -10.91
N LEU A 4 9.28 0.70 -11.84
CA LEU A 4 9.79 -0.28 -12.79
C LEU A 4 10.68 0.40 -13.83
N GLN A 5 11.85 -0.20 -14.08
CA GLN A 5 12.86 0.31 -15.00
C GLN A 5 13.47 -0.87 -15.76
N ILE A 6 13.88 -0.64 -17.01
CA ILE A 6 14.59 -1.60 -17.85
C ILE A 6 16.00 -1.06 -18.12
N GLN A 7 17.00 -1.91 -17.93
CA GLN A 7 18.37 -1.66 -18.35
C GLN A 7 18.79 -2.74 -19.35
N GLU A 8 19.14 -2.31 -20.56
CA GLU A 8 19.60 -3.22 -21.61
C GLU A 8 20.99 -3.77 -21.30
N LEU A 9 21.23 -5.02 -21.68
CA LEU A 9 22.53 -5.67 -21.48
C LEU A 9 23.64 -4.87 -22.19
N GLY A 10 24.73 -4.58 -21.47
CA GLY A 10 25.85 -3.79 -21.99
C GLY A 10 25.59 -2.28 -22.07
N SER A 11 24.42 -1.80 -21.63
CA SER A 11 24.10 -0.38 -21.55
C SER A 11 24.13 0.13 -20.10
N VAL A 12 24.47 1.41 -19.92
CA VAL A 12 24.32 2.12 -18.64
C VAL A 12 23.03 2.95 -18.59
N ALA A 13 22.27 3.00 -19.69
CA ALA A 13 21.01 3.70 -19.74
C ALA A 13 19.93 2.93 -18.97
N VAL A 14 19.15 3.67 -18.18
CA VAL A 14 18.04 3.14 -17.39
C VAL A 14 16.75 3.77 -17.88
N ASN A 15 15.88 2.96 -18.47
CA ASN A 15 14.66 3.43 -19.12
C ASN A 15 13.46 3.17 -18.21
N PRO A 16 12.63 4.18 -17.91
CA PRO A 16 11.41 3.97 -17.14
C PRO A 16 10.41 3.13 -17.94
N VAL A 17 9.66 2.28 -17.25
CA VAL A 17 8.53 1.55 -17.84
C VAL A 17 7.24 2.22 -17.38
N GLU A 18 6.43 2.69 -18.33
CA GLU A 18 5.09 3.16 -18.03
C GLU A 18 4.20 1.97 -17.65
N ILE A 19 3.67 2.01 -16.43
CA ILE A 19 2.73 1.02 -15.90
C ILE A 19 1.56 1.73 -15.22
N GLU A 20 0.40 1.10 -15.18
CA GLU A 20 -0.73 1.58 -14.40
C GLU A 20 -0.45 1.38 -12.90
N ASN A 21 0.07 2.40 -12.23
CA ASN A 21 0.48 2.35 -10.82
C ASN A 21 -0.32 3.33 -9.92
N ILE A 22 -1.48 3.80 -10.39
CA ILE A 22 -2.24 4.83 -9.69
C ILE A 22 -2.66 4.38 -8.28
N LEU A 23 -2.95 3.08 -8.10
CA LEU A 23 -3.30 2.51 -6.80
C LEU A 23 -2.07 2.46 -5.89
N ASP A 24 -0.91 2.04 -6.38
CA ASP A 24 0.33 2.07 -5.60
C ASP A 24 0.65 3.48 -5.11
N ILE A 25 0.54 4.47 -6.01
CA ILE A 25 0.82 5.88 -5.67
C ILE A 25 -0.11 6.38 -4.56
N LYS A 26 -1.40 6.03 -4.66
CA LYS A 26 -2.40 6.45 -3.68
C LYS A 26 -2.26 5.75 -2.33
N PHE A 27 -1.92 4.46 -2.32
CA PHE A 27 -2.04 3.62 -1.12
C PHE A 27 -0.72 3.18 -0.48
N LYS A 28 0.42 3.13 -1.21
CA LYS A 28 1.74 2.80 -0.60
C LYS A 28 2.17 3.76 0.52
N PRO A 29 1.88 5.09 0.46
CA PRO A 29 2.15 5.98 1.59
C PRO A 29 1.29 5.70 2.82
N GLY A 30 0.33 4.76 2.75
CA GLY A 30 -0.71 4.51 3.74
C GLY A 30 -0.18 4.44 5.17
N LEU A 31 0.88 3.67 5.43
CA LEU A 31 1.43 3.56 6.79
C LEU A 31 2.01 4.88 7.31
N TYR A 32 2.74 5.62 6.48
CA TYR A 32 3.27 6.93 6.85
C TYR A 32 2.14 7.92 7.15
N LEU A 33 1.11 7.95 6.28
CA LEU A 33 -0.05 8.82 6.46
C LEU A 33 -0.85 8.44 7.71
N GLN A 34 -1.05 7.15 7.98
CA GLN A 34 -1.67 6.66 9.20
C GLN A 34 -0.88 7.12 10.43
N ILE A 35 0.44 6.90 10.49
CA ILE A 35 1.25 7.33 11.64
C ILE A 35 1.18 8.85 11.82
N LYS A 36 1.30 9.63 10.74
CA LYS A 36 1.19 11.08 10.77
C LYS A 36 -0.16 11.52 11.35
N SER A 37 -1.25 10.97 10.84
CA SER A 37 -2.62 11.28 11.29
C SER A 37 -2.84 10.87 12.75
N PHE A 38 -2.32 9.72 13.18
CA PHE A 38 -2.35 9.29 14.58
C PHE A 38 -1.65 10.29 15.51
N ILE A 39 -0.43 10.73 15.15
CA ILE A 39 0.37 11.68 15.96
C ILE A 39 -0.34 13.02 16.12
N ILE A 40 -1.03 13.51 15.08
CA ILE A 40 -1.75 14.80 15.13
C ILE A 40 -3.19 14.67 15.65
N GLY A 41 -3.64 13.47 16.04
CA GLY A 41 -5.00 13.23 16.51
C GLY A 41 -6.07 13.31 15.43
N ASP A 42 -5.71 13.15 14.15
CA ASP A 42 -6.65 13.08 13.04
C ASP A 42 -7.06 11.62 12.78
N PHE A 43 -8.24 11.24 13.25
CA PHE A 43 -8.75 9.87 13.11
C PHE A 43 -9.79 9.73 11.98
N GLY A 44 -9.99 10.75 11.14
CA GLY A 44 -11.07 10.74 10.14
C GLY A 44 -11.00 9.58 9.13
N ASN A 45 -9.79 9.08 8.87
CA ASN A 45 -9.54 7.94 7.97
C ASN A 45 -9.21 6.63 8.70
N PHE A 46 -9.36 6.57 10.02
CA PHE A 46 -9.12 5.37 10.80
C PHE A 46 -10.40 4.54 10.91
N CYS A 47 -10.26 3.22 10.90
CA CYS A 47 -11.33 2.34 11.31
C CYS A 47 -11.27 2.11 12.82
N SER A 48 -12.44 1.92 13.44
CA SER A 48 -12.58 1.37 14.78
C SER A 48 -12.01 -0.06 14.84
N ILE A 49 -11.75 -0.55 16.05
CA ILE A 49 -11.35 -1.95 16.26
C ILE A 49 -12.43 -2.93 15.75
N TYR A 50 -13.70 -2.56 15.83
CA TYR A 50 -14.79 -3.40 15.31
C TYR A 50 -14.74 -3.54 13.79
N GLU A 51 -14.60 -2.42 13.08
CA GLU A 51 -14.44 -2.40 11.62
C GLU A 51 -13.14 -3.09 11.20
N GLN A 52 -12.05 -2.92 11.96
CA GLN A 52 -10.78 -3.61 11.69
C GLN A 52 -10.95 -5.14 11.79
N LYS A 53 -11.63 -5.63 12.83
CA LYS A 53 -11.97 -7.05 12.98
C LYS A 53 -12.80 -7.52 11.79
N GLU A 54 -13.82 -6.77 11.40
CA GLU A 54 -14.67 -7.09 10.26
C GLU A 54 -13.87 -7.21 8.95
N HIS A 55 -12.94 -6.28 8.70
CA HIS A 55 -12.06 -6.34 7.53
C HIS A 55 -11.14 -7.57 7.54
N ILE A 56 -10.59 -7.92 8.72
CA ILE A 56 -9.78 -9.13 8.87
C ILE A 56 -10.60 -10.37 8.50
N GLU A 57 -11.76 -10.55 9.14
CA GLU A 57 -12.60 -11.72 8.97
C GLU A 57 -13.17 -11.84 7.55
N LYS A 58 -13.64 -10.73 6.96
CA LYS A 58 -14.34 -10.75 5.67
C LYS A 58 -13.44 -10.65 4.46
N THR A 59 -12.24 -10.06 4.60
CA THR A 59 -11.37 -9.71 3.47
C THR A 59 -9.97 -10.28 3.64
N TYR A 60 -9.22 -9.89 4.68
CA TYR A 60 -7.79 -10.19 4.75
C TYR A 60 -7.47 -11.67 4.96
N LEU A 61 -8.30 -12.42 5.70
CA LEU A 61 -8.14 -13.88 5.81
C LEU A 61 -8.35 -14.58 4.46
N LYS A 62 -9.30 -14.12 3.65
CA LYS A 62 -9.53 -14.68 2.31
C LYS A 62 -8.35 -14.40 1.37
N MET A 63 -7.74 -13.21 1.47
CA MET A 63 -6.58 -12.84 0.66
C MET A 63 -5.32 -13.60 1.06
N SER A 64 -5.11 -13.82 2.36
CA SER A 64 -3.90 -14.44 2.91
C SER A 64 -3.95 -15.97 2.96
N GLY A 65 -5.14 -16.56 2.99
CA GLY A 65 -5.31 -18.01 3.15
C GLY A 65 -5.12 -18.50 4.59
N TYR A 66 -5.03 -17.60 5.57
CA TYR A 66 -4.94 -17.96 6.99
C TYR A 66 -6.30 -18.31 7.59
N GLN A 67 -6.28 -19.16 8.62
CA GLN A 67 -7.43 -19.49 9.47
C GLN A 67 -7.21 -18.91 10.88
N LEU A 68 -8.27 -18.40 11.49
CA LEU A 68 -8.28 -17.92 12.88
C LEU A 68 -8.47 -19.07 13.86
#